data_AF-A0A0R2HCU6-F1
#
_entry.id   AF-A0A0R2HCU6-F1
#
_cell.length_a   1.000
_cell.length_b   1.000
_cell.length_c   1.000
_cell.angle_alpha   90.00
_cell.angle_beta   90.00
_cell.angle_gamma   90.00
#
_symmetry.space_group_name_H-M   'P 1'
#
loop_
_entity.id
_entity.type
_entity.pdbx_description
1 polymer ?
#
loop_
_entity_poly.entity_id
_entity_poly.type
_entity_poly.pdbx_seq_one_letter_code
_entity_poly.pdbx_strand_id
1 'polypeptide(L)' 'MRKEAIHSNLVSVAKALDERGYNAVHQIAGYLISNDPAYISSHRGARSIIQQIDRDVIIEELVKFYLENK' A
#
# COMPACT_ATOMS: atom_id res chain seq x y z
N MET A 1 -6.88 11.11 11.19
CA MET A 1 -5.58 11.61 10.67
C MET A 1 -4.67 10.50 10.13
N ARG A 2 -3.99 9.69 10.95
CA ARG A 2 -3.01 8.68 10.44
C ARG A 2 -3.66 7.56 9.62
N LYS A 3 -4.79 7.01 10.10
CA LYS A 3 -5.58 5.96 9.42
C LYS A 3 -6.11 6.39 8.05
N GLU A 4 -6.65 7.60 7.95
CA GLU A 4 -7.18 8.16 6.70
C GLU A 4 -6.07 8.35 5.66
N ALA A 5 -4.88 8.77 6.08
CA ALA A 5 -3.73 8.88 5.20
C ALA A 5 -3.26 7.52 4.68
N ILE A 6 -3.14 6.50 5.54
CA ILE A 6 -2.80 5.12 5.14
C ILE A 6 -3.82 4.61 4.12
N HIS A 7 -5.12 4.75 4.42
CA HIS A 7 -6.18 4.32 3.53
C HIS A 7 -6.13 5.04 2.17
N SER A 8 -6.04 6.38 2.17
CA SER A 8 -5.93 7.20 0.97
C SER A 8 -4.73 6.81 0.10
N ASN A 9 -3.57 6.59 0.72
CA ASN A 9 -2.35 6.21 0.02
C ASN A 9 -2.47 4.81 -0.59
N LEU A 10 -2.97 3.82 0.17
CA LEU A 10 -3.17 2.47 -0.33
C LEU A 10 -4.19 2.42 -1.48
N VAL A 11 -5.28 3.17 -1.40
CA VAL A 11 -6.28 3.29 -2.50
C VAL A 11 -5.66 3.91 -3.74
N SER A 12 -4.87 4.97 -3.58
CA SER A 12 -4.19 5.65 -4.70
C SER A 12 -3.19 4.72 -5.39
N VAL A 13 -2.42 3.96 -4.60
CA VAL A 13 -1.44 2.98 -5.10
C VAL A 13 -2.14 1.82 -5.79
N ALA A 14 -3.20 1.27 -5.18
CA ALA A 14 -3.97 0.18 -5.77
C ALA A 14 -4.52 0.57 -7.15
N LYS A 15 -5.15 1.75 -7.24
CA LYS A 15 -5.66 2.28 -8.52
C LYS A 15 -4.56 2.42 -9.58
N ALA A 16 -3.38 2.92 -9.20
CA ALA A 16 -2.27 3.05 -10.14
C ALA A 16 -1.72 1.69 -10.61
N LEU A 17 -1.75 0.67 -9.75
CA LEU A 17 -1.36 -0.69 -10.09
C LEU A 17 -2.38 -1.35 -11.03
N ASP A 18 -3.67 -1.21 -10.72
CA ASP A 18 -4.78 -1.75 -11.52
C ASP A 18 -4.80 -1.15 -12.94
N GLU A 19 -4.57 0.17 -13.07
CA GLU A 19 -4.48 0.85 -14.38
C GLU A 19 -3.34 0.33 -15.27
N ARG A 20 -2.31 -0.25 -14.66
CA ARG A 20 -1.18 -0.86 -15.37
C ARG A 20 -1.37 -2.37 -15.59
N GLY A 21 -2.48 -2.94 -15.14
CA GLY A 21 -2.80 -4.35 -15.24
C GLY A 21 -2.10 -5.24 -14.22
N TYR A 22 -1.57 -4.66 -13.13
CA TYR A 22 -0.98 -5.44 -12.04
C TYR A 22 -2.06 -5.88 -11.05
N ASN A 23 -1.84 -7.02 -10.39
CA ASN A 23 -2.63 -7.38 -9.22
C ASN A 23 -2.20 -6.49 -8.04
N ALA A 24 -2.99 -5.45 -7.73
CA ALA A 24 -2.66 -4.47 -6.70
C ALA A 24 -2.38 -5.10 -5.33
N VAL A 25 -3.21 -6.04 -4.90
CA VAL A 25 -3.07 -6.70 -3.58
C VAL A 25 -1.76 -7.47 -3.51
N HIS A 26 -1.44 -8.28 -4.53
CA HIS A 26 -0.21 -9.05 -4.58
C HIS A 26 1.04 -8.15 -4.56
N GLN A 27 1.02 -7.06 -5.32
CA GLN A 27 2.14 -6.12 -5.40
C GLN A 27 2.36 -5.35 -4.09
N ILE A 28 1.28 -4.86 -3.48
CA ILE A 28 1.34 -4.16 -2.18
C ILE A 28 1.84 -5.13 -1.11
N ALA A 29 1.31 -6.35 -1.04
CA ALA A 29 1.79 -7.36 -0.10
C ALA A 29 3.28 -7.68 -0.30
N GLY A 30 3.72 -7.83 -1.57
CA GLY A 30 5.12 -8.06 -1.92
C GLY A 30 6.04 -6.94 -1.45
N TYR A 31 5.65 -5.67 -1.63
CA TYR A 31 6.37 -4.52 -1.10
C TYR A 31 6.43 -4.51 0.43
N LEU A 32 5.30 -4.77 1.10
CA LEU A 32 5.23 -4.76 2.56
C LEU A 32 6.15 -5.83 3.17
N ILE A 33 6.25 -7.01 2.55
CA ILE A 33 7.13 -8.10 3.02
C ILE A 33 8.61 -7.80 2.69
N SER A 34 8.92 -7.40 1.46
CA SER A 34 10.29 -7.36 0.95
C SER A 34 11.04 -6.02 1.14
N ASN A 35 10.30 -4.92 1.29
CA ASN A 35 10.81 -3.54 1.16
C ASN A 35 11.28 -3.17 -0.25
N ASP A 36 11.05 -4.02 -1.25
CA ASP A 36 11.54 -3.76 -2.59
C ASP A 36 10.56 -2.84 -3.35
N PRO A 37 10.95 -1.58 -3.65
CA PRO A 37 10.09 -0.65 -4.37
C PRO A 37 9.81 -1.07 -5.82
N ALA A 38 10.49 -2.09 -6.36
CA ALA A 38 10.22 -2.63 -7.69
C ALA A 38 8.83 -3.27 -7.80
N TYR A 39 8.24 -3.76 -6.69
CA TYR A 39 6.85 -4.24 -6.67
C TYR A 39 5.83 -3.15 -7.00
N ILE A 40 6.18 -1.88 -6.78
CA ILE A 40 5.27 -0.75 -6.96
C ILE A 40 5.69 0.04 -8.21
N SER A 41 4.76 0.12 -9.17
CA SER A 41 4.94 0.94 -10.37
C SER A 41 5.14 2.42 -10.00
N SER A 42 5.98 3.13 -10.74
CA SER A 42 6.11 4.60 -10.62
C SER A 42 4.92 5.35 -11.25
N HIS A 43 4.01 4.66 -11.93
CA HIS A 43 2.80 5.24 -12.52
C HIS A 43 2.02 6.05 -11.48
N ARG A 44 1.61 7.27 -11.85
CA ARG A 44 0.93 8.25 -10.97
C ARG A 44 1.63 8.53 -9.63
N GLY A 45 2.94 8.34 -9.56
CA GLY A 45 3.70 8.55 -8.34
C GLY A 45 3.43 7.52 -7.24
N ALA A 46 2.81 6.37 -7.55
CA ALA A 46 2.42 5.37 -6.57
C ALA A 46 3.60 4.89 -5.70
N ARG A 47 4.79 4.70 -6.31
CA ARG A 47 6.01 4.39 -5.55
C ARG A 47 6.36 5.45 -4.51
N SER A 48 6.28 6.73 -4.86
CA SER A 48 6.56 7.81 -3.90
C SER A 48 5.47 7.88 -2.82
N ILE A 49 4.21 7.69 -3.19
CA ILE A 49 3.06 7.71 -2.26
C ILE A 49 3.20 6.63 -1.18
N ILE A 50 3.50 5.39 -1.57
CA ILE A 50 3.61 4.28 -0.60
C ILE A 50 4.85 4.39 0.29
N GLN A 51 5.88 5.14 -0.15
CA GLN A 51 7.10 5.41 0.63
C GLN A 51 6.93 6.57 1.63
N GLN A 52 5.81 7.30 1.61
CA GLN A 52 5.54 8.37 2.59
C GLN A 52 5.22 7.86 4.00
N ILE A 53 4.95 6.55 4.14
CA ILE A 53 4.55 5.93 5.39
C ILE A 53 5.45 4.71 5.60
N ASP A 54 6.01 4.58 6.80
CA ASP A 54 6.80 3.42 7.18
C ASP A 54 5.95 2.13 7.07
N ARG A 55 6.54 1.07 6.54
CA ARG A 55 5.79 -0.16 6.22
C ARG A 55 5.25 -0.87 7.46
N ASP A 56 5.98 -0.80 8.57
CA ASP A 56 5.55 -1.35 9.87
C ASP A 56 4.25 -0.69 10.34
N VAL A 57 4.08 0.61 10.11
CA VAL A 57 2.85 1.35 10.40
C VAL A 57 1.69 0.86 9.54
N ILE A 58 1.95 0.61 8.25
CA ILE A 58 0.93 0.05 7.34
C ILE A 58 0.52 -1.36 7.81
N ILE A 59 1.50 -2.22 8.13
CA ILE A 59 1.25 -3.59 8.60
C ILE A 59 0.48 -3.58 9.92
N GLU A 60 0.88 -2.75 10.88
CA GLU A 60 0.19 -2.60 12.17
C GLU A 60 -1.28 -2.22 11.99
N GLU A 61 -1.57 -1.24 11.12
CA GLU A 61 -2.94 -0.81 10.83
C GLU A 61 -3.76 -1.92 10.15
N LEU A 62 -3.15 -2.68 9.21
CA LEU A 62 -3.82 -3.82 8.57
C LEU A 62 -4.17 -4.93 9.58
N VAL A 63 -3.28 -5.22 10.52
CA VAL A 63 -3.53 -6.21 11.59
C VAL A 63 -4.64 -5.73 12.52
N LYS A 64 -4.60 -4.45 12.96
CA LYS A 64 -5.67 -3.86 13.79
C LYS A 64 -7.01 -3.94 13.08
N PHE A 65 -7.07 -3.52 11.82
CA PHE A 65 -8.28 -3.57 11.02
C PHE A 65 -8.87 -4.98 10.96
N TYR A 66 -8.05 -6.00 10.71
CA TYR A 66 -8.52 -7.39 10.64
C TYR A 66 -9.01 -7.95 11.99
N LEU A 67 -8.42 -7.51 13.11
CA LEU A 67 -8.85 -7.90 14.45
C LEU A 67 -10.12 -7.18 14.91
N GLU A 68 -10.30 -5.92 14.50
CA GLU A 68 -11.45 -5.09 14.86
C GLU A 68 -12.70 -5.38 14.00
N ASN A 69 -12.53 -5.80 12.74
CA ASN A 69 -13.62 -6.00 11.79
C ASN A 69 -14.00 -7.48 11.63
N LYS A 70 -14.27 -8.15 12.75
CA LYS A 70 -14.76 -9.53 12.76
C LYS A 70 -16.25 -9.64 12.49
#